data_AF-A0A4U0P1D2-F1
#
_entry.id   AF-A0A4U0P1D2-F1
#
_cell.length_a   1.000
_cell.length_b   1.000
_cell.length_c   1.000
_cell.angle_alpha   90.00
_cell.angle_beta   90.00
_cell.angle_gamma   90.00
#
_symmetry.space_group_name_H-M   'P 1'
#
loop_
_entity.id
_entity.type
_entity.pdbx_description
1 polymer ?
#
loop_
_entity_poly.entity_id
_entity_poly.type
_entity_poly.pdbx_seq_one_letter_code
_entity_poly.pdbx_strand_id
1 'polypeptide(L)'
;MKIVSIPIAHNYLDPLLIMPILFQTVTWEHQYIRGEKDFYLPWSYLLGYFLLVSILAEVVFPTINRQLIGDPWDVVCYAVGTVGFAVMQKKRNF
;
A
#
# COMPACT_ATOMS: atom_id res chain seq x y z
N MET A 1 -22.27 -17.22 17.99
CA MET A 1 -21.83 -15.91 17.45
C MET A 1 -21.49 -16.13 15.98
N LYS A 2 -22.43 -15.86 15.06
CA LYS A 2 -22.18 -16.02 13.61
C LYS A 2 -21.28 -14.88 13.19
N ILE A 3 -19.99 -15.16 13.05
CA ILE A 3 -19.05 -14.25 12.41
C ILE A 3 -19.54 -14.16 10.97
N VAL A 4 -20.06 -13.00 10.57
CA VAL A 4 -20.37 -12.73 9.17
C VAL A 4 -19.02 -12.64 8.47
N SER A 5 -18.50 -13.78 8.02
CA SER A 5 -17.35 -13.83 7.15
C SER A 5 -17.78 -13.20 5.84
N ILE A 6 -17.39 -11.95 5.62
CA ILE A 6 -17.46 -11.32 4.29
C ILE A 6 -16.15 -11.73 3.60
N PRO A 7 -16.11 -12.82 2.81
CA PRO A 7 -14.87 -13.35 2.25
C PRO A 7 -14.11 -12.32 1.40
N ILE A 8 -14.85 -11.40 0.76
CA ILE A 8 -14.28 -10.31 -0.04
C ILE A 8 -13.55 -9.28 0.83
N ALA A 9 -14.05 -8.99 2.03
CA ALA A 9 -13.41 -8.02 2.93
C ALA A 9 -12.22 -8.62 3.68
N HIS A 10 -12.16 -9.94 3.86
CA HIS A 10 -11.01 -10.58 4.50
C HIS A 10 -9.82 -10.76 3.54
N ASN A 11 -10.07 -10.99 2.25
CA ASN A 11 -8.99 -11.28 1.30
C ASN A 11 -8.43 -10.02 0.61
N TYR A 12 -9.24 -8.99 0.37
CA TYR A 12 -8.82 -7.84 -0.46
C TYR A 12 -8.60 -6.54 0.33
N LEU A 13 -8.99 -6.50 1.60
CA LEU A 13 -8.82 -5.30 2.43
C LEU A 13 -7.36 -5.11 2.84
N ASP A 14 -6.66 -6.21 3.15
CA ASP A 14 -5.24 -6.17 3.51
C ASP A 14 -4.37 -5.61 2.35
N PRO A 15 -4.49 -6.12 1.10
CA PRO A 15 -3.75 -5.54 -0.01
C PRO A 15 -4.21 -4.12 -0.36
N LEU A 16 -5.47 -3.74 -0.11
CA LEU A 16 -5.93 -2.37 -0.32
C LEU A 16 -5.30 -1.39 0.67
N LEU A 17 -5.20 -1.77 1.95
CA LEU A 17 -4.78 -0.90 3.04
C LEU A 17 -3.26 -0.84 3.20
N ILE A 18 -2.51 -1.85 2.73
CA ILE A 18 -1.06 -1.87 2.94
C ILE A 18 -0.36 -0.66 2.30
N MET A 19 -0.81 -0.23 1.11
CA MET A 19 -0.23 0.92 0.41
C MET A 19 -0.40 2.24 1.18
N PRO A 20 -1.63 2.68 1.53
CA PRO A 20 -1.79 3.94 2.25
C PRO A 20 -1.11 3.92 3.63
N ILE A 21 -1.07 2.77 4.31
CA ILE A 21 -0.36 2.62 5.59
C ILE A 21 1.16 2.77 5.39
N LEU A 22 1.71 2.11 4.37
CA LEU A 22 3.14 2.16 4.06
C LEU A 22 3.56 3.58 3.67
N PHE A 23 2.79 4.24 2.81
CA PHE A 23 3.07 5.61 2.41
C PHE A 23 2.96 6.61 3.55
N GLN A 24 1.97 6.45 4.44
CA GLN A 24 1.86 7.26 5.64
C GLN A 24 3.08 7.07 6.55
N THR A 25 3.51 5.83 6.74
CA THR A 25 4.70 5.49 7.54
C THR A 25 5.97 6.13 6.96
N VAL A 26 6.21 6.00 5.66
CA VAL A 26 7.38 6.60 4.99
C VAL A 26 7.32 8.13 5.05
N THR A 27 6.13 8.72 4.90
CA THR A 27 5.96 10.17 5.04
C THR A 27 6.32 10.59 6.47
N TRP A 28 5.80 9.91 7.49
CA TRP A 28 6.13 10.19 8.89
C TRP A 28 7.60 9.98 9.22
N GLU A 29 8.23 8.94 8.68
CA GLU A 29 9.67 8.71 8.81
C GLU A 29 10.45 9.92 8.29
N HIS A 30 10.15 10.38 7.08
CA HIS A 30 10.79 11.57 6.50
C HIS A 30 10.53 12.84 7.32
N GLN A 31 9.29 13.06 7.76
CA GLN A 31 8.93 14.22 8.58
C GLN A 31 9.66 14.22 9.92
N TYR A 32 9.81 13.05 10.55
CA TYR A 32 10.47 12.90 11.84
C TYR A 32 11.99 13.02 11.73
N ILE A 33 12.60 12.36 10.74
CA ILE A 33 14.06 12.34 10.56
C ILE A 33 14.57 13.67 9.99
N ARG A 34 13.87 14.27 9.02
CA ARG A 34 14.29 15.52 8.37
C ARG A 34 13.69 16.78 8.99
N GLY A 35 12.69 16.65 9.86
CA GLY A 35 12.00 17.79 10.47
C GLY A 35 11.06 18.55 9.53
N GLU A 36 10.84 18.05 8.31
CA GLU A 36 10.01 18.68 7.28
C GLU A 36 8.53 18.37 7.53
N LYS A 37 7.84 19.14 8.37
CA LYS A 37 6.44 18.86 8.79
C LYS A 37 5.43 18.77 7.63
N ASP A 38 5.71 19.43 6.52
CA ASP A 38 4.88 19.45 5.31
C ASP A 38 5.48 18.61 4.17
N PHE A 39 6.29 17.59 4.49
CA PHE A 39 6.83 16.71 3.46
C PHE A 39 5.71 15.97 2.71
N TYR A 40 5.81 16.01 1.38
CA TYR A 40 4.94 15.31 0.46
C TYR A 40 5.73 14.23 -0.26
N LEU A 41 5.15 13.04 -0.38
CA LEU A 41 5.77 11.94 -1.10
C LEU A 41 5.66 12.19 -2.62
N PRO A 42 6.78 12.35 -3.34
CA PRO A 42 6.73 12.56 -4.78
C PRO A 42 6.14 11.35 -5.49
N TRP A 43 5.53 11.56 -6.66
CA TRP A 43 4.98 10.49 -7.49
C TRP A 43 6.02 9.41 -7.86
N SER A 44 7.29 9.78 -8.00
CA SER A 44 8.37 8.83 -8.23
C SER A 44 8.53 7.83 -7.08
N TYR A 45 8.40 8.28 -5.83
CA TYR A 45 8.44 7.41 -4.66
C TYR A 45 7.19 6.53 -4.60
N LEU A 46 6.01 7.10 -4.83
CA LEU A 46 4.75 6.33 -4.87
C LEU A 46 4.82 5.17 -5.87
N LEU A 47 5.27 5.46 -7.11
CA LEU A 47 5.45 4.44 -8.15
C LEU A 47 6.55 3.43 -7.78
N GLY A 48 7.67 3.88 -7.20
CA GLY A 48 8.77 3.01 -6.80
C GLY A 48 8.35 1.99 -5.75
N TYR A 49 7.68 2.43 -4.68
CA TYR A 49 7.16 1.55 -3.63
C TYR A 49 6.03 0.65 -4.12
N PHE A 50 5.12 1.16 -4.96
CA PHE A 50 4.08 0.34 -5.57
C PHE A 50 4.68 -0.82 -6.38
N LEU A 51 5.66 -0.54 -7.24
CA LEU A 51 6.34 -1.58 -8.01
C LEU A 51 7.11 -2.54 -7.10
N LEU A 52 7.82 -2.02 -6.11
CA LEU A 52 8.58 -2.81 -5.15
C LEU A 52 7.66 -3.79 -4.41
N VAL A 53 6.54 -3.33 -3.85
CA VAL A 53 5.62 -4.21 -3.12
C VAL A 53 4.89 -5.16 -4.06
N SER A 54 4.49 -4.71 -5.26
CA SER A 54 3.87 -5.60 -6.25
C SER A 54 4.81 -6.75 -6.63
N ILE A 55 6.10 -6.46 -6.87
CA ILE A 55 7.10 -7.50 -7.16
C ILE A 55 7.36 -8.39 -5.93
N LEU A 56 7.46 -7.80 -4.73
CA LEU A 56 7.66 -8.59 -3.52
C LEU A 56 6.49 -9.54 -3.27
N ALA A 57 5.25 -9.06 -3.41
CA ALA A 57 4.04 -9.82 -3.17
C ALA A 57 3.79 -10.90 -4.23
N GLU A 58 3.91 -10.55 -5.50
CA GLU A 58 3.57 -11.45 -6.61
C GLU A 58 4.70 -12.38 -7.03
N VAL A 59 5.96 -12.03 -6.74
CA VAL A 59 7.13 -12.79 -7.21
C VAL A 59 7.94 -13.34 -6.06
N VAL A 60 8.35 -12.49 -5.12
CA VAL A 60 9.29 -12.91 -4.06
C VAL A 60 8.59 -13.80 -3.04
N PHE A 61 7.45 -13.41 -2.50
CA PHE A 61 6.71 -14.21 -1.53
C PHE A 61 6.28 -15.59 -2.03
N PRO A 62 5.71 -15.78 -3.24
CA PRO A 62 5.40 -17.11 -3.76
C PRO A 62 6.64 -17.97 -3.96
N THR A 63 7.80 -17.38 -4.27
CA THR A 63 9.05 -18.14 -4.38
C THR A 63 9.60 -18.60 -3.02
N ILE A 64 9.32 -17.86 -1.94
CA ILE A 64 9.75 -18.20 -0.57
C ILE A 64 8.78 -19.20 0.07
N ASN A 65 7.47 -19.02 -0.12
CA ASN A 65 6.45 -19.87 0.47
C ASN A 65 5.29 -20.10 -0.51
N ARG A 66 5.07 -21.37 -0.90
CA ARG A 66 3.98 -21.78 -1.80
C ARG A 66 2.57 -21.52 -1.26
N GLN A 67 2.42 -21.20 0.03
CA GLN A 67 1.14 -20.79 0.63
C GLN A 67 0.78 -19.33 0.32
N LEU A 68 1.75 -18.51 -0.10
CA LEU A 68 1.55 -17.12 -0.53
C LEU A 68 1.37 -17.14 -2.05
N ILE A 69 0.17 -17.50 -2.50
CA ILE A 69 -0.18 -17.49 -3.93
C ILE A 69 -0.30 -16.02 -4.35
N GLY A 70 0.53 -15.57 -5.28
CA GLY A 70 0.36 -14.27 -5.92
C GLY A 70 -1.00 -14.21 -6.63
N ASP A 71 -1.85 -13.28 -6.22
CA ASP A 71 -3.12 -13.00 -6.88
C ASP A 71 -2.98 -11.65 -7.60
N PRO A 72 -3.01 -11.61 -8.95
CA PRO A 72 -2.93 -10.36 -9.70
C PRO A 72 -3.96 -9.29 -9.29
N TRP A 73 -5.05 -9.68 -8.61
CA TRP A 73 -6.00 -8.74 -8.00
C TRP A 73 -5.39 -7.90 -6.88
N ASP A 74 -4.38 -8.40 -6.17
CA ASP A 74 -3.65 -7.66 -5.13
C ASP A 74 -2.93 -6.46 -5.73
N VAL A 75 -2.38 -6.59 -6.95
CA VAL A 75 -1.78 -5.47 -7.68
C VAL A 75 -2.80 -4.37 -7.97
N VAL A 76 -4.05 -4.74 -8.29
CA VAL A 76 -5.14 -3.77 -8.48
C VAL A 76 -5.47 -3.09 -7.14
N CYS A 77 -5.54 -3.85 -6.05
CA CYS A 77 -5.76 -3.29 -4.71
C CYS A 77 -4.63 -2.35 -4.29
N TYR A 78 -3.37 -2.68 -4.58
CA TYR A 78 -2.22 -1.80 -4.37
C TYR A 78 -2.33 -0.51 -5.20
N ALA A 79 -2.76 -0.61 -6.45
CA ALA A 79 -2.94 0.56 -7.30
C ALA A 79 -4.04 1.49 -6.75
N VAL A 80 -5.17 0.92 -6.31
CA VAL A 80 -6.27 1.69 -5.70
C VAL A 80 -5.82 2.35 -4.40
N GLY A 81 -5.09 1.63 -3.53
CA GLY A 81 -4.54 2.19 -2.29
C GLY A 81 -3.54 3.33 -2.55
N THR A 82 -2.71 3.19 -3.59
CA THR A 82 -1.74 4.21 -4.02
C THR A 82 -2.43 5.47 -4.55
N VAL A 83 -3.42 5.31 -5.43
CA VAL A 83 -4.21 6.43 -5.94
C VAL A 83 -5.00 7.10 -4.82
N GLY A 84 -5.60 6.31 -3.92
CA GLY A 84 -6.31 6.82 -2.75
C GLY A 84 -5.42 7.71 -1.87
N PHE A 85 -4.21 7.24 -1.56
CA PHE A 85 -3.23 8.03 -0.82
C PHE A 85 -2.81 9.30 -1.57
N ALA A 86 -2.55 9.21 -2.88
CA ALA A 86 -2.16 10.35 -3.70
C ALA A 86 -3.24 11.45 -3.71
N VAL A 87 -4.52 11.06 -3.79
CA VAL A 87 -5.66 11.99 -3.72
C VAL A 87 -5.76 12.62 -2.32
N MET A 88 -5.64 11.83 -1.26
CA MET A 88 -5.64 12.34 0.12
C MET A 88 -4.51 13.34 0.37
N GLN A 89 -3.31 13.03 -0.12
CA GLN A 89 -2.14 13.89 -0.02
C GLN A 89 -2.35 15.21 -0.78
N LYS A 90 -2.92 15.16 -1.99
CA LYS A 90 -3.25 16.37 -2.78
C LYS A 90 -4.25 17.27 -2.05
N LYS A 91 -5.25 16.68 -1.37
CA LYS A 91 -6.24 17.42 -0.57
C LYS A 91 -5.62 18.12 0.64
N ARG A 92 -4.57 17.55 1.24
CA ARG A 92 -3.83 18.17 2.37
C ARG A 92 -3.06 19.42 1.95
N ASN A 93 -2.75 19.57 0.67
CA ASN A 93 -1.97 20.68 0.11
C ASN A 93 -2.84 21.85 -0.40
N PHE A 94 -4.17 21.77 -0.28
CA PHE A 94 -5.13 22.83 -0.59
C PHE A 94 -5.76 23.37 0.70
#